data_AF-A0AAD5SVU9-F1
#
_entry.id   AF-A0AAD5SVU9-F1
#
_cell.length_a   1.000
_cell.length_b   1.000
_cell.length_c   1.000
_cell.angle_alpha   90.00
_cell.angle_beta   90.00
_cell.angle_gamma   90.00
#
_symmetry.space_group_name_H-M   'P 1'
#
loop_
_entity.id
_entity.type
_entity.pdbx_description
1 polymer ?
#
loop_
_entity_poly.entity_id
_entity_poly.type
_entity_poly.pdbx_seq_one_letter_code
_entity_poly.pdbx_strand_id
1 'polypeptide(L)'
;MPFLPTDKREHWVERALRRTIDIHSHARFVGNAFVGFVFDKCVDWWMGYLNYQVIHHLWPLMPQHLQSRTEVHDAVKELAACVPELRLEYNVTSYWTAVYDMHANLSVIGEEYGDWRKHKEDGVVRPVAPSWRKNISKKSMLTPELAFMELCIQIGRILETNLFFDQAADFFDQFVPNTVIKFKHPSNYADMLPFMLPAYPLMAIATYLIAVSVGVYAMRSFTRFEAKSFALMHNTFLSLLSAYMGVRISVEAWKQNYGFWGSAVDSSESGVKMAELLWLFYFSKVFEFVDTLIMVAKKNNNQISFLHLYHHSSILVMWWFIMFAGPGGDAWLGAAVNSFIHVVMYGYYFLSALGFKQVTFIKKYITLMQMTQFCILLTQGLVASFVVDAYPRILAYSMVGYMVTMLVLFGNFYRKDRKRDKLRGVEKKKN
;
A
#
# COMPACT_ATOMS: atom_id res chain seq x y z
N MET A 1 25.69 14.94 7.01
CA MET A 1 25.53 15.34 8.42
C MET A 1 26.32 16.62 8.63
N PRO A 2 25.76 17.66 9.27
CA PRO A 2 26.52 18.86 9.57
C PRO A 2 27.53 18.57 10.69
N PHE A 3 28.75 19.07 10.51
CA PHE A 3 29.83 18.98 11.48
C PHE A 3 29.45 19.78 12.74
N LEU A 4 29.41 19.10 13.89
CA LEU A 4 29.31 19.76 15.20
C LEU A 4 30.66 20.39 15.57
N PRO A 5 30.68 21.55 16.24
CA PRO A 5 31.90 22.19 16.73
C PRO A 5 32.69 21.27 17.68
N THR A 6 34.01 21.35 17.58
CA THR A 6 35.01 20.41 18.13
C THR A 6 35.24 20.47 19.64
N ASP A 7 34.50 21.25 20.42
CA ASP A 7 34.77 21.45 21.86
C ASP A 7 33.93 20.57 22.82
N LYS A 8 32.95 19.83 22.30
CA LYS A 8 32.22 18.77 23.04
C LYS A 8 32.06 17.54 22.15
N ARG A 9 33.14 16.76 22.01
CA ARG A 9 33.01 15.39 21.50
C ARG A 9 32.25 14.57 22.54
N GLU A 10 30.92 14.56 22.42
CA GLU A 10 30.05 13.60 23.09
C GLU A 10 30.68 12.21 22.93
N HIS A 11 31.03 11.56 24.04
CA HIS A 11 31.66 10.26 23.98
C HIS A 11 30.69 9.32 23.25
N TRP A 12 31.18 8.57 22.26
CA TRP A 12 30.33 7.78 21.37
C TRP A 12 29.45 6.77 22.14
N VAL A 13 29.92 6.32 23.31
CA VAL A 13 29.18 5.50 24.27
C VAL A 13 27.96 6.25 24.83
N GLU A 14 28.15 7.50 25.23
CA GLU A 14 27.07 8.37 25.72
C GLU A 14 26.05 8.65 24.61
N ARG A 15 26.53 8.86 23.39
CA ARG A 15 25.68 9.01 22.18
C ARG A 15 24.88 7.74 21.88
N ALA A 16 25.49 6.56 22.00
CA ALA A 16 24.82 5.28 21.74
C ALA A 16 23.73 5.01 22.79
N LEU A 17 24.04 5.23 24.06
CA LEU A 17 23.11 5.03 25.18
C LEU A 17 21.94 6.01 25.13
N ARG A 18 22.16 7.31 24.86
CA ARG A 18 21.08 8.30 24.67
C ARG A 18 20.14 7.98 23.51
N ARG A 19 20.58 7.17 22.56
CA ARG A 19 19.80 6.76 21.38
C ARG A 19 19.23 5.35 21.49
N THR A 20 19.50 4.67 22.60
CA THR A 20 18.90 3.39 22.93
C THR A 20 17.54 3.68 23.59
N ILE A 21 16.47 3.09 23.08
CA ILE A 21 15.10 3.33 23.55
C ILE A 21 14.54 2.02 24.09
N ASP A 22 13.94 2.04 25.27
CA ASP A 22 13.17 0.90 25.79
C ASP A 22 11.69 1.11 25.48
N ILE A 23 11.08 0.11 24.86
CA ILE A 23 9.67 0.17 24.46
C ILE A 23 8.86 -0.75 25.37
N HIS A 24 8.06 -0.15 26.25
CA HIS A 24 7.09 -0.91 27.03
C HIS A 24 5.84 -1.17 26.18
N SER A 25 5.43 -2.42 26.07
CA SER A 25 4.15 -2.77 25.48
C SER A 25 3.03 -2.48 26.49
N HIS A 26 2.08 -1.61 26.14
CA HIS A 26 0.86 -1.41 26.93
C HIS A 26 -0.26 -2.30 26.39
N ALA A 27 -0.11 -3.62 26.54
CA ALA A 27 -1.13 -4.58 26.13
C ALA A 27 -2.32 -4.70 27.10
N ARG A 28 -2.59 -3.70 27.96
CA ARG A 28 -3.85 -3.65 28.74
C ARG A 28 -5.09 -3.36 27.90
N PHE A 29 -4.95 -3.02 26.62
CA PHE A 29 -6.05 -2.64 25.75
C PHE A 29 -6.54 -3.72 24.78
N VAL A 30 -5.93 -4.91 24.77
CA VAL A 30 -6.43 -6.04 24.00
C VAL A 30 -7.14 -6.96 24.97
N GLY A 31 -8.48 -6.97 24.96
CA GLY A 31 -9.34 -7.75 25.88
C GLY A 31 -9.16 -9.28 25.81
N ASN A 32 -8.13 -9.76 25.11
CA ASN A 32 -7.74 -11.16 25.03
C ASN A 32 -6.30 -11.33 25.55
N ALA A 33 -6.17 -11.84 26.78
CA ALA A 33 -4.91 -12.00 27.49
C ALA A 33 -3.85 -12.81 26.72
N PHE A 34 -4.27 -13.75 25.87
CA PHE A 34 -3.35 -14.55 25.06
C PHE A 34 -2.69 -13.73 23.95
N VAL A 35 -3.45 -12.84 23.29
CA VAL A 35 -2.92 -11.97 22.22
C VAL A 35 -2.01 -10.90 22.81
N GLY A 36 -2.36 -10.35 23.97
CA GLY A 36 -1.49 -9.42 24.71
C GLY A 36 -0.15 -10.04 25.06
N PHE A 37 -0.15 -11.26 25.61
CA PHE A 37 1.07 -11.99 25.96
C PHE A 37 2.00 -12.25 24.76
N VAL A 38 1.44 -12.69 23.62
CA VAL A 38 2.25 -12.94 22.42
C VAL A 38 2.84 -11.64 21.87
N PHE A 39 2.05 -10.56 21.83
CA PHE A 39 2.50 -9.25 21.35
C PHE A 39 3.62 -8.69 22.23
N ASP A 40 3.47 -8.74 23.56
CA ASP A 40 4.49 -8.31 24.52
C ASP A 40 5.81 -9.04 24.28
N LYS A 41 5.77 -10.38 24.16
CA LYS A 41 6.96 -11.18 23.88
C LYS A 41 7.61 -10.87 22.54
N CYS A 42 6.84 -10.52 21.52
CA CYS A 42 7.37 -10.13 20.22
C CYS A 42 8.07 -8.76 20.27
N VAL A 43 7.47 -7.77 20.95
CA VAL A 43 8.06 -6.43 21.12
C VAL A 43 9.35 -6.54 21.93
N ASP A 44 9.33 -7.26 23.06
CA ASP A 44 10.51 -7.50 23.90
C ASP A 44 11.65 -8.16 23.11
N TRP A 45 11.32 -9.12 22.25
CA TRP A 45 12.33 -9.82 21.43
C TRP A 45 12.97 -8.91 20.40
N TRP A 46 12.16 -8.11 19.71
CA TRP A 46 12.64 -7.17 18.70
C TRP A 46 13.52 -6.07 19.33
N MET A 47 13.09 -5.52 20.47
CA MET A 47 13.86 -4.50 21.18
C MET A 47 15.13 -5.04 21.82
N GLY A 48 15.09 -6.23 22.43
CA GLY A 48 16.28 -6.89 22.94
C GLY A 48 17.32 -7.14 21.84
N TYR A 49 16.88 -7.52 20.63
CA TYR A 49 17.75 -7.69 19.48
C TYR A 49 18.37 -6.37 19.00
N LEU A 50 17.59 -5.30 18.91
CA LEU A 50 18.08 -3.98 18.50
C LEU A 50 19.07 -3.39 19.51
N ASN A 51 18.76 -3.47 20.81
CA ASN A 51 19.65 -3.02 21.88
C ASN A 51 20.95 -3.85 21.90
N TYR A 52 20.87 -5.15 21.64
CA TYR A 52 22.06 -6.01 21.48
C TYR A 52 22.95 -5.55 20.31
N GLN A 53 22.39 -5.16 19.17
CA GLN A 53 23.23 -4.65 18.06
C GLN A 53 23.99 -3.37 18.45
N VAL A 54 23.38 -2.49 19.25
CA VAL A 54 24.05 -1.29 19.79
C VAL A 54 25.15 -1.65 20.79
N ILE A 55 24.91 -2.65 21.66
CA ILE A 55 25.85 -3.08 22.71
C ILE A 55 27.00 -3.93 22.17
N HIS A 56 26.78 -4.71 21.11
CA HIS A 56 27.85 -5.47 20.45
C HIS A 56 28.90 -4.55 19.82
N HIS A 57 28.52 -3.32 19.43
CA HIS A 57 29.49 -2.29 19.03
C HIS A 57 30.28 -1.70 20.23
N LEU A 58 29.76 -1.82 21.45
CA LEU A 58 30.41 -1.41 22.70
C LEU A 58 31.39 -2.47 23.25
N TRP A 59 31.04 -3.76 23.13
CA TRP A 59 31.88 -4.89 23.56
C TRP A 59 32.01 -5.97 22.47
N PRO A 60 32.95 -5.79 21.51
CA PRO A 60 33.12 -6.72 20.38
C PRO A 60 33.56 -8.14 20.77
N LEU A 61 34.06 -8.32 22.00
CA LEU A 61 34.50 -9.60 22.56
C LEU A 61 33.34 -10.39 23.22
N MET A 62 32.14 -9.82 23.27
CA MET A 62 30.96 -10.49 23.81
C MET A 62 30.55 -11.63 22.86
N PRO A 63 30.27 -12.85 23.36
CA PRO A 63 29.96 -13.98 22.49
C PRO A 63 28.78 -13.68 21.55
N GLN A 64 28.99 -13.87 20.25
CA GLN A 64 27.89 -13.87 19.29
C GLN A 64 27.05 -15.13 19.53
N HIS A 65 25.78 -14.90 19.92
CA HIS A 65 24.65 -15.83 19.84
C HIS A 65 24.43 -16.83 21.01
N LEU A 66 23.17 -16.82 21.48
CA LEU A 66 22.42 -17.84 22.25
C LEU A 66 22.47 -17.88 23.80
N GLN A 67 22.76 -16.77 24.49
CA GLN A 67 22.41 -16.63 25.91
C GLN A 67 21.18 -15.74 26.10
N SER A 68 20.44 -15.99 27.18
CA SER A 68 19.00 -15.88 27.21
C SER A 68 18.48 -14.43 27.02
N ARG A 69 17.32 -14.34 26.36
CA ARG A 69 16.46 -13.15 26.06
C ARG A 69 16.26 -12.17 27.24
N THR A 70 16.58 -12.57 28.46
CA THR A 70 16.41 -11.86 29.74
C THR A 70 17.71 -11.19 30.19
N GLU A 71 18.86 -11.81 29.98
CA GLU A 71 20.14 -11.35 30.54
C GLU A 71 20.59 -10.02 29.96
N VAL A 72 20.40 -9.76 28.67
CA VAL A 72 20.84 -8.48 28.04
C VAL A 72 19.93 -7.33 28.45
N HIS A 73 18.61 -7.53 28.50
CA HIS A 73 17.65 -6.51 28.91
C HIS A 73 17.83 -6.13 30.38
N ASP A 74 17.96 -7.15 31.24
CA ASP A 74 18.15 -6.96 32.67
C ASP A 74 19.54 -6.38 32.96
N ALA A 75 20.60 -6.80 32.24
CA ALA A 75 21.94 -6.23 32.38
C ALA A 75 22.02 -4.76 31.94
N VAL A 76 21.29 -4.34 30.89
CA VAL A 76 21.23 -2.92 30.48
C VAL A 76 20.52 -2.08 31.54
N LYS A 77 19.45 -2.61 32.12
CA LYS A 77 18.73 -1.98 33.23
C LYS A 77 19.58 -1.90 34.50
N GLU A 78 20.31 -2.96 34.83
CA GLU A 78 21.26 -2.98 35.94
C GLU A 78 22.44 -2.03 35.70
N LEU A 79 23.00 -1.96 34.49
CA LEU A 79 24.08 -1.03 34.16
C LEU A 79 23.64 0.44 34.31
N ALA A 80 22.40 0.76 33.90
CA ALA A 80 21.80 2.08 34.09
C ALA A 80 21.50 2.39 35.56
N ALA A 81 21.19 1.38 36.38
CA ALA A 81 20.89 1.53 37.81
C ALA A 81 22.14 1.56 38.72
N CYS A 82 23.22 0.85 38.35
CA CYS A 82 24.38 0.60 39.21
C CYS A 82 25.50 1.64 39.10
N VAL A 83 25.43 2.62 38.19
CA VAL A 83 26.46 3.66 38.05
C VAL A 83 25.87 5.07 38.22
N PRO A 84 25.72 5.54 39.48
CA PRO A 84 25.17 6.87 39.77
C PRO A 84 25.98 8.03 39.17
N GLU A 85 27.27 7.80 38.92
CA GLU A 85 28.20 8.80 38.37
C GLU A 85 28.00 9.03 36.86
N LEU A 86 27.35 8.11 36.15
CA LEU A 86 27.19 8.16 34.69
C LEU A 86 25.99 9.02 34.22
N ARG A 87 25.06 9.42 35.10
CA ARG A 87 23.85 10.24 34.79
C ARG A 87 23.22 9.93 33.42
N LEU A 88 23.09 8.65 33.07
CA LEU A 88 22.52 8.24 31.80
C LEU A 88 20.99 8.32 31.89
N GLU A 89 20.39 9.28 31.20
CA GLU A 89 18.93 9.33 31.02
C GLU A 89 18.50 8.18 30.11
N TYR A 90 17.90 7.15 30.71
CA TYR A 90 17.33 6.01 29.98
C TYR A 90 15.88 6.32 29.62
N ASN A 91 15.60 6.58 28.34
CA ASN A 91 14.27 7.00 27.89
C ASN A 91 13.36 5.78 27.68
N VAL A 92 12.36 5.64 28.56
CA VAL A 92 11.34 4.59 28.46
C VAL A 92 10.08 5.20 27.85
N THR A 93 9.65 4.65 26.72
CA THR A 93 8.44 5.12 26.02
C THR A 93 7.50 3.95 25.73
N SER A 94 6.22 4.25 25.46
CA SER A 94 5.26 3.20 25.09
C SER A 94 5.43 2.80 23.62
N TYR A 95 5.07 1.58 23.24
CA TYR A 95 5.13 1.13 21.83
C TYR A 95 4.42 2.10 20.88
N TRP A 96 3.21 2.52 21.24
CA TRP A 96 2.43 3.44 20.41
C TRP A 96 3.02 4.85 20.38
N THR A 97 3.66 5.29 21.47
CA THR A 97 4.37 6.58 21.51
C THR A 97 5.65 6.51 20.69
N ALA A 98 6.44 5.44 20.77
CA ALA A 98 7.64 5.24 19.96
C ALA A 98 7.31 5.18 18.46
N VAL A 99 6.25 4.44 18.11
CA VAL A 99 5.73 4.39 16.75
C VAL A 99 5.27 5.78 16.32
N TYR A 100 4.49 6.48 17.15
CA TYR A 100 4.06 7.84 16.86
C TYR A 100 5.23 8.81 16.64
N ASP A 101 6.22 8.83 17.54
CA ASP A 101 7.39 9.69 17.47
C ASP A 101 8.28 9.36 16.27
N MET A 102 8.46 8.07 15.95
CA MET A 102 9.15 7.63 14.75
C MET A 102 8.43 8.13 13.49
N HIS A 103 7.11 7.97 13.42
CA HIS A 103 6.32 8.41 12.26
C HIS A 103 6.22 9.95 12.17
N ALA A 104 6.17 10.65 13.30
CA ALA A 104 6.20 12.12 13.36
C ALA A 104 7.59 12.66 12.94
N ASN A 105 8.67 11.99 13.32
CA ASN A 105 10.01 12.33 12.84
C ASN A 105 10.18 12.04 11.35
N LEU A 106 9.56 10.97 10.83
CA LEU A 106 9.57 10.68 9.39
C LEU A 106 8.85 11.77 8.57
N SER A 107 7.77 12.38 9.09
CA SER A 107 7.16 13.52 8.42
C SER A 107 8.06 14.76 8.41
N VAL A 108 8.80 15.02 9.50
CA VAL A 108 9.78 16.12 9.57
C VAL A 108 10.92 15.89 8.57
N ILE A 109 11.48 14.67 8.51
CA ILE A 109 12.53 14.32 7.54
C ILE A 109 12.01 14.41 6.10
N GLY A 110 10.78 13.94 5.85
CA GLY A 110 10.13 14.03 4.54
C GLY A 110 9.82 15.47 4.11
N GLU A 111 9.50 16.35 5.06
CA GLU A 111 9.31 17.79 4.82
C GLU A 111 10.64 18.49 4.56
N GLU A 112 11.69 18.24 5.34
CA GLU A 112 13.03 18.78 5.11
C GLU A 112 13.60 18.34 3.75
N TYR A 113 13.43 17.07 3.39
CA TYR A 113 13.88 16.55 2.09
C TYR A 113 13.05 17.11 0.93
N GLY A 114 11.73 17.21 1.10
CA GLY A 114 10.84 17.83 0.14
C GLY A 114 11.15 19.31 -0.06
N ASP A 115 11.38 20.07 1.01
CA ASP A 115 11.75 21.48 0.93
C ASP A 115 13.15 21.67 0.34
N TRP A 116 14.11 20.79 0.62
CA TRP A 116 15.41 20.80 -0.08
C TRP A 116 15.26 20.60 -1.59
N ARG A 117 14.43 19.66 -2.04
CA ARG A 117 14.15 19.42 -3.47
C ARG A 117 13.43 20.61 -4.11
N LYS A 118 12.46 21.18 -3.40
CA LYS A 118 11.71 22.39 -3.81
C LYS A 118 12.53 23.67 -3.84
N HIS A 119 13.53 23.82 -2.96
CA HIS A 119 14.46 24.96 -2.96
C HIS A 119 15.42 24.88 -4.15
N LYS A 120 15.64 23.69 -4.69
CA LYS A 120 16.43 23.45 -5.88
C LYS A 120 15.66 23.73 -7.18
N GLU A 121 14.33 23.73 -7.15
CA GLU A 121 13.42 23.75 -8.31
C GLU A 121 12.42 24.93 -8.29
N ASP A 122 12.90 26.15 -8.10
CA ASP A 122 12.23 27.38 -8.58
C ASP A 122 11.19 28.08 -7.69
N GLY A 123 11.27 29.42 -7.71
CA GLY A 123 10.30 30.39 -7.20
C GLY A 123 8.98 30.41 -7.99
N VAL A 124 8.30 29.28 -8.05
CA VAL A 124 6.99 29.11 -8.70
C VAL A 124 5.87 29.07 -7.65
N VAL A 125 4.78 29.77 -7.93
CA VAL A 125 3.58 29.82 -7.09
C VAL A 125 2.94 28.43 -7.02
N ARG A 126 2.87 27.84 -5.82
CA ARG A 126 2.30 26.51 -5.58
C ARG A 126 0.80 26.58 -5.29
N PRO A 127 0.01 25.56 -5.72
CA PRO A 127 -1.38 25.44 -5.34
C PRO A 127 -1.53 25.17 -3.84
N VAL A 128 -2.75 25.39 -3.34
CA VAL A 128 -3.14 25.28 -1.94
C VAL A 128 -2.86 23.86 -1.43
N ALA A 129 -2.03 23.73 -0.39
CA ALA A 129 -1.75 22.45 0.27
C ALA A 129 -3.07 21.74 0.65
N PRO A 130 -3.15 20.40 0.46
CA PRO A 130 -4.33 19.62 0.80
C PRO A 130 -4.82 19.92 2.23
N SER A 131 -6.13 19.95 2.45
CA SER A 131 -6.68 20.45 3.72
C SER A 131 -6.22 19.65 4.94
N TRP A 132 -5.84 18.38 4.78
CA TRP A 132 -5.23 17.61 5.84
C TRP A 132 -3.83 18.12 6.23
N ARG A 133 -2.96 18.52 5.30
CA ARG A 133 -1.64 19.11 5.63
C ARG A 133 -1.78 20.41 6.44
N LYS A 134 -2.81 21.22 6.12
CA LYS A 134 -3.14 22.41 6.91
C LYS A 134 -3.56 22.04 8.34
N ASN A 135 -4.32 20.96 8.50
CA ASN A 135 -4.78 20.47 9.80
C ASN A 135 -3.68 19.79 10.62
N ILE A 136 -2.64 19.21 10.00
CA ILE A 136 -1.49 18.62 10.71
C ILE A 136 -0.63 19.70 11.38
N SER A 137 -0.45 20.87 10.74
CA SER A 137 0.30 22.00 11.34
C SER A 137 -0.36 22.55 12.62
N LYS A 138 -1.67 22.31 12.79
CA LYS A 138 -2.38 22.60 14.03
C LYS A 138 -2.33 21.33 14.89
N LYS A 139 -1.63 21.43 16.02
CA LYS A 139 -1.36 20.43 17.08
C LYS A 139 -2.60 19.73 17.71
N SER A 140 -3.68 19.46 16.97
CA SER A 140 -4.83 18.67 17.41
C SER A 140 -4.70 17.23 16.90
N MET A 141 -4.91 16.25 17.79
CA MET A 141 -4.90 14.80 17.52
C MET A 141 -5.31 14.44 16.09
N LEU A 142 -4.39 13.84 15.31
CA LEU A 142 -4.74 13.21 14.04
C LEU A 142 -5.86 12.21 14.29
N THR A 143 -6.95 12.31 13.53
CA THR A 143 -7.95 11.24 13.53
C THR A 143 -7.30 9.95 13.00
N PRO A 144 -7.76 8.76 13.41
CA PRO A 144 -7.21 7.48 12.91
C PRO A 144 -7.20 7.39 11.38
N GLU A 145 -8.15 8.05 10.73
CA GLU A 145 -8.29 8.09 9.28
C GLU A 145 -7.18 8.91 8.62
N LEU A 146 -6.84 10.07 9.19
CA LEU A 146 -5.73 10.90 8.72
C LEU A 146 -4.39 10.18 8.93
N ALA A 147 -4.24 9.48 10.05
CA ALA A 147 -3.03 8.70 10.34
C ALA A 147 -2.86 7.55 9.34
N PHE A 148 -3.95 6.89 8.95
CA PHE A 148 -3.92 5.83 7.95
C PHE A 148 -3.54 6.35 6.55
N MET A 149 -4.16 7.46 6.11
CA MET A 149 -3.82 8.07 4.82
C MET A 149 -2.35 8.52 4.78
N GLU A 150 -1.86 9.12 5.87
CA GLU A 150 -0.46 9.53 5.98
C GLU A 150 0.48 8.32 5.93
N LEU A 151 0.15 7.22 6.62
CA LEU A 151 0.92 5.98 6.53
C LEU A 151 1.01 5.48 5.09
N CYS A 152 -0.09 5.49 4.33
CA CYS A 152 -0.08 5.09 2.92
C CYS A 152 0.80 6.01 2.07
N ILE A 153 0.73 7.33 2.28
CA ILE A 153 1.57 8.31 1.59
C ILE A 153 3.05 8.08 1.92
N GLN A 154 3.38 7.82 3.19
CA GLN A 154 4.74 7.54 3.63
C GLN A 154 5.27 6.25 3.01
N ILE A 155 4.47 5.17 2.98
CA ILE A 155 4.84 3.94 2.28
C ILE A 155 5.11 4.23 0.80
N GLY A 156 4.26 5.01 0.14
CA GLY A 156 4.47 5.46 -1.24
C GLY A 156 5.81 6.15 -1.43
N ARG A 157 6.14 7.13 -0.58
CA ARG A 157 7.44 7.83 -0.63
C ARG A 157 8.62 6.92 -0.34
N ILE A 158 8.50 6.00 0.60
CA ILE A 158 9.57 5.03 0.90
C ILE A 158 9.86 4.18 -0.35
N LEU A 159 8.82 3.74 -1.06
CA LEU A 159 8.97 3.01 -2.32
C LEU A 159 9.69 3.87 -3.38
N GLU A 160 9.39 5.17 -3.47
CA GLU A 160 10.10 6.10 -4.37
C GLU A 160 11.57 6.28 -3.99
N THR A 161 11.87 6.43 -2.69
CA THR A 161 13.25 6.66 -2.18
C THR A 161 14.16 5.44 -2.23
N ASN A 162 13.65 4.27 -2.64
CA ASN A 162 14.54 3.15 -2.92
C ASN A 162 15.47 3.54 -4.08
N LEU A 163 16.79 3.40 -3.87
CA LEU A 163 17.84 3.78 -4.83
C LEU A 163 17.58 3.30 -6.26
N PHE A 164 16.90 2.16 -6.40
CA PHE A 164 16.48 1.59 -7.68
C PHE A 164 15.43 2.44 -8.43
N PHE A 165 14.43 2.98 -7.73
CA PHE A 165 13.36 3.79 -8.32
C PHE A 165 13.83 5.20 -8.67
N ASP A 166 14.68 5.82 -7.84
CA ASP A 166 15.27 7.13 -8.16
C ASP A 166 16.21 7.04 -9.38
N GLN A 167 17.13 6.07 -9.44
CA GLN A 167 18.05 5.92 -10.60
C GLN A 167 17.32 5.63 -11.91
N ALA A 168 16.21 4.91 -11.85
CA ALA A 168 15.44 4.57 -13.02
C ALA A 168 14.47 5.69 -13.44
N ALA A 169 14.00 6.52 -12.51
CA ALA A 169 13.31 7.78 -12.85
C ALA A 169 14.26 8.73 -13.60
N ASP A 170 15.48 8.91 -13.10
CA ASP A 170 16.52 9.71 -13.77
C ASP A 170 16.87 9.15 -15.16
N PHE A 171 16.94 7.82 -15.31
CA PHE A 171 17.12 7.16 -16.61
C PHE A 171 15.92 7.41 -17.54
N PHE A 172 14.70 7.30 -17.03
CA PHE A 172 13.48 7.51 -17.81
C PHE A 172 13.42 8.96 -18.33
N ASP A 173 13.77 9.95 -17.51
CA ASP A 173 13.81 11.36 -17.87
C ASP A 173 14.88 11.68 -18.93
N GLN A 174 15.98 10.91 -18.99
CA GLN A 174 17.00 11.05 -20.03
C GLN A 174 16.57 10.50 -21.40
N PHE A 175 15.77 9.42 -21.41
CA PHE A 175 15.41 8.70 -22.64
C PHE A 175 14.00 9.03 -23.16
N VAL A 176 13.12 9.55 -22.31
CA VAL A 176 11.80 10.02 -22.71
C VAL A 176 11.92 11.50 -23.08
N PRO A 177 11.73 11.87 -24.36
CA PRO A 177 11.86 13.25 -24.79
C PRO A 177 11.02 14.18 -23.92
N ASN A 178 11.56 15.36 -23.58
CA ASN A 178 10.86 16.43 -22.85
C ASN A 178 9.50 16.82 -23.46
N THR A 179 9.17 16.38 -24.67
CA THR A 179 7.84 16.50 -25.31
C THR A 179 6.78 15.55 -24.75
N VAL A 180 7.14 14.37 -24.24
CA VAL A 180 6.23 13.42 -23.56
C VAL A 180 6.03 13.80 -22.08
N ILE A 181 7.07 14.33 -21.44
CA ILE A 181 7.01 14.88 -20.07
C ILE A 181 6.33 16.27 -20.03
N LYS A 182 6.27 16.97 -21.18
CA LYS A 182 5.44 18.17 -21.39
C LYS A 182 3.93 17.92 -21.42
N PHE A 183 3.45 16.72 -21.09
CA PHE A 183 2.12 16.65 -20.48
C PHE A 183 2.22 17.32 -19.11
N LYS A 184 2.08 18.65 -19.09
CA LYS A 184 1.82 19.42 -17.88
C LYS A 184 0.72 18.66 -17.14
N HIS A 185 0.97 18.20 -15.91
CA HIS A 185 -0.03 17.49 -15.12
C HIS A 185 -1.33 18.30 -15.21
N PRO A 186 -2.36 17.83 -15.93
CA PRO A 186 -3.56 18.64 -16.13
C PRO A 186 -4.31 18.77 -14.80
N SER A 187 -4.05 17.86 -13.85
CA SER A 187 -4.46 17.99 -12.46
C SER A 187 -3.31 18.48 -11.58
N ASN A 188 -3.54 19.60 -10.89
CA ASN A 188 -2.61 20.14 -9.87
C ASN A 188 -2.44 19.21 -8.64
N TYR A 189 -3.23 18.13 -8.56
CA TYR A 189 -3.22 17.16 -7.46
C TYR A 189 -2.18 16.05 -7.65
N ALA A 190 -1.90 15.66 -8.89
CA ALA A 190 -0.97 14.57 -9.19
C ALA A 190 0.44 14.85 -8.66
N ASP A 191 0.90 16.10 -8.69
CA ASP A 191 2.25 16.49 -8.23
C ASP A 191 2.44 16.39 -6.72
N MET A 192 1.36 16.34 -5.94
CA MET A 192 1.41 16.39 -4.47
C MET A 192 1.43 15.00 -3.82
N LEU A 193 1.12 13.96 -4.60
CA LEU A 193 0.92 12.59 -4.13
C LEU A 193 2.05 11.68 -4.63
N PRO A 194 2.49 10.71 -3.82
CA PRO A 194 3.55 9.82 -4.24
C PRO A 194 3.06 8.85 -5.32
N PHE A 195 3.99 8.24 -6.03
CA PHE A 195 3.80 7.24 -7.07
C PHE A 195 3.11 7.78 -8.33
N MET A 196 3.26 9.08 -8.61
CA MET A 196 2.57 9.79 -9.69
C MET A 196 3.42 10.10 -10.93
N LEU A 197 4.75 9.98 -10.84
CA LEU A 197 5.62 10.03 -12.04
C LEU A 197 5.36 8.81 -12.93
N PRO A 198 5.31 8.95 -14.26
CA PRO A 198 5.04 7.84 -15.20
C PRO A 198 6.03 6.69 -15.09
N ALA A 199 7.27 6.96 -14.68
CA ALA A 199 8.30 5.95 -14.49
C ALA A 199 7.90 4.92 -13.41
N TYR A 200 7.31 5.37 -12.30
CA TYR A 200 7.00 4.52 -11.15
C TYR A 200 6.03 3.36 -11.44
N PRO A 201 4.82 3.57 -12.02
CA PRO A 201 3.93 2.46 -12.33
C PRO A 201 4.53 1.52 -13.39
N LEU A 202 5.28 2.03 -14.37
CA LEU A 202 5.95 1.20 -15.38
C LEU A 202 7.02 0.30 -14.75
N MET A 203 7.83 0.85 -13.86
CA MET A 203 8.82 0.10 -13.09
C MET A 203 8.19 -0.92 -12.15
N ALA A 204 7.09 -0.57 -11.51
CA ALA A 204 6.35 -1.48 -10.65
C ALA A 204 5.89 -2.71 -11.43
N ILE A 205 5.37 -2.50 -12.66
CA ILE A 205 4.95 -3.57 -13.56
C ILE A 205 6.15 -4.39 -14.02
N ALA A 206 7.25 -3.75 -14.42
CA ALA A 206 8.47 -4.45 -14.83
C ALA A 206 8.99 -5.35 -13.69
N THR A 207 9.10 -4.79 -12.49
CA THR A 207 9.52 -5.50 -11.27
C THR A 207 8.57 -6.65 -10.96
N TYR A 208 7.27 -6.41 -11.04
CA TYR A 208 6.23 -7.43 -10.84
C TYR A 208 6.36 -8.59 -11.83
N LEU A 209 6.47 -8.32 -13.13
CA LEU A 209 6.60 -9.36 -14.15
C LEU A 209 7.91 -10.14 -14.05
N ILE A 210 9.01 -9.46 -13.72
CA ILE A 210 10.30 -10.10 -13.45
C ILE A 210 10.18 -10.99 -12.20
N ALA A 211 9.63 -10.48 -11.10
CA ALA A 211 9.46 -11.23 -9.86
C ALA A 211 8.58 -12.47 -10.05
N VAL A 212 7.49 -12.37 -10.83
CA VAL A 212 6.66 -13.52 -11.18
C VAL A 212 7.44 -14.52 -12.03
N SER A 213 8.17 -14.07 -13.05
CA SER A 213 8.92 -14.95 -13.96
C SER A 213 10.05 -15.69 -13.25
N VAL A 214 10.89 -14.94 -12.51
CA VAL A 214 11.98 -15.48 -11.69
C VAL A 214 11.42 -16.38 -10.59
N GLY A 215 10.35 -15.96 -9.92
CA GLY A 215 9.70 -16.74 -8.87
C GLY A 215 9.17 -18.08 -9.39
N VAL A 216 8.47 -18.10 -10.53
CA VAL A 216 7.99 -19.36 -11.15
C VAL A 216 9.17 -20.27 -11.53
N TYR A 217 10.26 -19.71 -12.05
CA TYR A 217 11.46 -20.47 -12.40
C TYR A 217 12.14 -21.06 -11.16
N ALA A 218 12.41 -20.25 -10.14
CA ALA A 218 13.04 -20.67 -8.89
C ALA A 218 12.19 -21.73 -8.16
N MET A 219 10.87 -21.56 -8.12
CA MET A 219 9.95 -22.51 -7.50
C MET A 219 9.89 -23.88 -8.19
N ARG A 220 10.58 -24.10 -9.32
CA ARG A 220 10.80 -25.46 -9.85
C ARG A 220 11.69 -26.29 -8.93
N SER A 221 12.67 -25.64 -8.28
CA SER A 221 13.66 -26.29 -7.41
C SER A 221 13.24 -26.37 -5.94
N PHE A 222 12.35 -25.49 -5.48
CA PHE A 222 11.86 -25.48 -4.09
C PHE A 222 10.60 -26.31 -3.90
N THR A 223 10.28 -26.69 -2.67
CA THR A 223 8.98 -27.29 -2.33
C THR A 223 7.89 -26.22 -2.22
N ARG A 224 6.62 -26.64 -2.17
CA ARG A 224 5.49 -25.72 -2.01
C ARG A 224 5.55 -25.06 -0.63
N PHE A 225 5.48 -23.72 -0.57
CA PHE A 225 5.42 -23.02 0.71
C PHE A 225 4.01 -23.07 1.32
N GLU A 226 3.95 -23.33 2.62
CA GLU A 226 2.72 -23.22 3.42
C GLU A 226 2.49 -21.76 3.87
N ALA A 227 2.25 -20.87 2.91
CA ALA A 227 2.00 -19.45 3.17
C ALA A 227 0.57 -19.15 3.69
N LYS A 228 -0.01 -20.04 4.51
CA LYS A 228 -1.43 -19.93 4.92
C LYS A 228 -1.67 -18.67 5.78
N SER A 229 -0.87 -18.46 6.82
CA SER A 229 -1.03 -17.31 7.72
C SER A 229 -0.79 -16.00 6.98
N PHE A 230 0.26 -15.94 6.16
CA PHE A 230 0.56 -14.76 5.33
C PHE A 230 -0.59 -14.45 4.35
N ALA A 231 -1.10 -15.46 3.64
CA ALA A 231 -2.23 -15.29 2.73
C ALA A 231 -3.52 -14.86 3.46
N LEU A 232 -3.76 -15.35 4.68
CA LEU A 232 -4.89 -14.91 5.50
C LEU A 232 -4.74 -13.44 5.90
N MET A 233 -3.57 -13.03 6.41
CA MET A 233 -3.30 -11.64 6.77
C MET A 233 -3.46 -10.71 5.56
N HIS A 234 -2.89 -11.09 4.42
CA HIS A 234 -2.96 -10.33 3.18
C HIS A 234 -4.39 -10.17 2.66
N ASN A 235 -5.16 -11.26 2.58
CA ASN A 235 -6.56 -11.22 2.16
C ASN A 235 -7.42 -10.38 3.12
N THR A 236 -7.19 -10.48 4.43
CA THR A 236 -7.89 -9.65 5.42
C THR A 236 -7.55 -8.18 5.25
N PHE A 237 -6.27 -7.85 5.07
CA PHE A 237 -5.81 -6.48 4.81
C PHE A 237 -6.48 -5.91 3.56
N LEU A 238 -6.44 -6.61 2.42
CA LEU A 238 -7.05 -6.13 1.18
C LEU A 238 -8.58 -6.04 1.27
N SER A 239 -9.23 -6.94 1.99
CA SER A 239 -10.68 -6.87 2.24
C SER A 239 -11.05 -5.62 3.05
N LEU A 240 -10.33 -5.34 4.13
CA LEU A 240 -10.55 -4.15 4.97
C LEU A 240 -10.21 -2.85 4.22
N LEU A 241 -9.10 -2.82 3.48
CA LEU A 241 -8.73 -1.69 2.64
C LEU A 241 -9.80 -1.42 1.58
N SER A 242 -10.31 -2.46 0.93
CA SER A 242 -11.38 -2.35 -0.06
C SER A 242 -12.68 -1.85 0.58
N ALA A 243 -13.03 -2.31 1.78
CA ALA A 243 -14.21 -1.83 2.50
C ALA A 243 -14.07 -0.34 2.85
N TYR A 244 -12.92 0.08 3.36
CA TYR A 244 -12.61 1.48 3.64
C TYR A 244 -12.76 2.34 2.40
N MET A 245 -12.07 1.99 1.30
CA MET A 245 -12.13 2.75 0.03
C MET A 245 -13.55 2.82 -0.52
N GLY A 246 -14.25 1.69 -0.60
CA GLY A 246 -15.61 1.63 -1.14
C GLY A 246 -16.60 2.50 -0.35
N VAL A 247 -16.56 2.44 0.98
CA VAL A 247 -17.43 3.28 1.83
C VAL A 247 -17.07 4.75 1.70
N ARG A 248 -15.78 5.09 1.80
CA ARG A 248 -15.34 6.49 1.82
C ARG A 248 -15.55 7.19 0.48
N ILE A 249 -15.25 6.53 -0.63
CA ILE A 249 -15.51 7.07 -1.98
C ILE A 249 -17.01 7.27 -2.17
N SER A 250 -17.84 6.32 -1.75
CA SER A 250 -19.31 6.44 -1.89
C SER A 250 -19.89 7.56 -1.02
N VAL A 251 -19.43 7.71 0.22
CA VAL A 251 -19.86 8.79 1.11
C VAL A 251 -19.44 10.15 0.58
N GLU A 252 -18.22 10.26 0.06
CA GLU A 252 -17.71 11.52 -0.50
C GLU A 252 -18.43 11.89 -1.80
N ALA A 253 -18.70 10.90 -2.66
CA ALA A 253 -19.53 11.08 -3.86
C ALA A 253 -20.95 11.55 -3.51
N TRP A 254 -21.57 10.97 -2.47
CA TRP A 254 -22.89 11.38 -2.00
C TRP A 254 -22.90 12.83 -1.49
N LYS A 255 -21.89 13.24 -0.72
CA LYS A 255 -21.75 14.63 -0.25
C LYS A 255 -21.57 15.63 -1.39
N GLN A 256 -20.90 15.23 -2.46
CA GLN A 256 -20.66 16.05 -3.65
C GLN A 256 -21.79 15.97 -4.68
N ASN A 257 -22.88 15.25 -4.39
CA ASN A 257 -24.00 15.01 -5.31
C ASN A 257 -23.56 14.40 -6.66
N TYR A 258 -22.55 13.52 -6.63
CA TYR A 258 -22.11 12.80 -7.81
C TYR A 258 -23.19 11.82 -8.26
N GLY A 259 -23.50 11.85 -9.56
CA GLY A 259 -24.41 10.93 -10.20
C GLY A 259 -23.73 9.65 -10.66
N PHE A 260 -24.53 8.71 -11.19
CA PHE A 260 -24.03 7.52 -11.88
C PHE A 260 -23.24 7.84 -13.17
N TRP A 261 -23.46 9.03 -13.73
CA TRP A 261 -22.77 9.58 -14.90
C TRP A 261 -22.87 11.10 -14.84
N GLY A 262 -22.06 11.78 -15.64
CA GLY A 262 -22.14 13.23 -15.76
C GLY A 262 -21.52 13.98 -14.57
N SER A 263 -20.70 13.30 -13.75
CA SER A 263 -19.98 13.92 -12.65
C SER A 263 -18.67 14.50 -13.16
N ALA A 264 -18.53 15.83 -13.07
CA ALA A 264 -17.32 16.53 -13.48
C ALA A 264 -16.21 16.44 -12.41
N VAL A 265 -14.96 16.63 -12.84
CA VAL A 265 -13.83 16.74 -11.91
C VAL A 265 -13.96 18.06 -11.16
N ASP A 266 -14.10 17.97 -9.83
CA ASP A 266 -14.15 19.13 -8.95
C ASP A 266 -12.73 19.54 -8.50
N SER A 267 -12.46 20.84 -8.54
CA SER A 267 -11.20 21.43 -8.06
C SER A 267 -11.31 22.09 -6.68
N SER A 268 -12.49 22.04 -6.04
CA SER A 268 -12.70 22.55 -4.69
C SER A 268 -12.06 21.63 -3.61
N GLU A 269 -12.19 22.01 -2.33
CA GLU A 269 -11.70 21.18 -1.21
C GLU A 269 -12.31 19.77 -1.20
N SER A 270 -13.57 19.62 -1.59
CA SER A 270 -14.21 18.30 -1.70
C SER A 270 -13.63 17.50 -2.87
N GLY A 271 -13.35 18.15 -4.00
CA GLY A 271 -12.63 17.55 -5.12
C GLY A 271 -11.26 16.97 -4.72
N VAL A 272 -10.51 17.68 -3.86
CA VAL A 272 -9.23 17.17 -3.31
C VAL A 272 -9.43 15.87 -2.53
N LYS A 273 -10.45 15.83 -1.66
CA LYS A 273 -10.74 14.65 -0.83
C LYS A 273 -11.11 13.44 -1.69
N MET A 274 -11.86 13.66 -2.77
CA MET A 274 -12.14 12.60 -3.74
C MET A 274 -10.86 12.13 -4.43
N ALA A 275 -10.04 13.04 -4.93
CA ALA A 275 -8.77 12.71 -5.58
C ALA A 275 -7.85 11.89 -4.67
N GLU A 276 -7.78 12.19 -3.37
CA GLU A 276 -7.00 11.42 -2.38
C GLU A 276 -7.50 9.99 -2.19
N LEU A 277 -8.82 9.80 -2.13
CA LEU A 277 -9.42 8.48 -2.02
C LEU A 277 -9.20 7.66 -3.30
N LEU A 278 -9.29 8.30 -4.48
CA LEU A 278 -8.97 7.67 -5.76
C LEU A 278 -7.48 7.36 -5.90
N TRP A 279 -6.60 8.18 -5.32
CA TRP A 279 -5.18 7.89 -5.23
C TRP A 279 -4.92 6.66 -4.36
N LEU A 280 -5.56 6.56 -3.20
CA LEU A 280 -5.44 5.36 -2.36
C LEU A 280 -5.92 4.12 -3.11
N PHE A 281 -7.00 4.24 -3.89
CA PHE A 281 -7.47 3.17 -4.76
C PHE A 281 -6.44 2.79 -5.84
N TYR A 282 -5.85 3.76 -6.51
CA TYR A 282 -4.75 3.54 -7.46
C TYR A 282 -3.57 2.82 -6.80
N PHE A 283 -3.11 3.33 -5.66
CA PHE A 283 -1.98 2.78 -4.92
C PHE A 283 -2.26 1.38 -4.38
N SER A 284 -3.52 1.06 -4.06
CA SER A 284 -3.94 -0.28 -3.62
C SER A 284 -3.55 -1.39 -4.60
N LYS A 285 -3.46 -1.08 -5.91
CA LYS A 285 -3.12 -2.04 -6.97
C LYS A 285 -1.69 -2.57 -6.86
N VAL A 286 -0.78 -1.81 -6.26
CA VAL A 286 0.58 -2.28 -5.96
C VAL A 286 0.54 -3.40 -4.90
N PHE A 287 -0.32 -3.30 -3.88
CA PHE A 287 -0.48 -4.35 -2.88
C PHE A 287 -1.14 -5.61 -3.47
N GLU A 288 -2.00 -5.47 -4.48
CA GLU A 288 -2.62 -6.61 -5.18
C GLU A 288 -1.59 -7.45 -5.96
N PHE A 289 -0.40 -6.93 -6.29
CA PHE A 289 0.67 -7.74 -6.91
C PHE A 289 1.11 -8.92 -6.03
N VAL A 290 1.01 -8.76 -4.71
CA VAL A 290 1.33 -9.81 -3.73
C VAL A 290 0.43 -11.05 -3.92
N ASP A 291 -0.79 -10.90 -4.46
CA ASP A 291 -1.66 -12.03 -4.77
C ASP A 291 -0.96 -13.03 -5.69
N THR A 292 -0.26 -12.51 -6.70
CA THR A 292 0.46 -13.33 -7.67
C THR A 292 1.69 -13.97 -7.04
N LEU A 293 2.40 -13.25 -6.17
CA LEU A 293 3.54 -13.80 -5.44
C LEU A 293 3.11 -14.95 -4.51
N ILE A 294 1.95 -14.83 -3.86
CA ILE A 294 1.35 -15.90 -3.06
C ILE A 294 1.00 -17.10 -3.95
N MET A 295 0.46 -16.89 -5.15
CA MET A 295 0.19 -17.97 -6.12
C MET A 295 1.48 -18.69 -6.53
N VAL A 296 2.56 -17.95 -6.80
CA VAL A 296 3.89 -18.49 -7.13
C VAL A 296 4.44 -19.33 -5.97
N ALA A 297 4.46 -18.78 -4.75
CA ALA A 297 4.96 -19.47 -3.55
C ALA A 297 4.18 -20.77 -3.26
N LYS A 298 2.88 -20.79 -3.55
CA LYS A 298 2.01 -21.96 -3.40
C LYS A 298 2.07 -22.93 -4.59
N LYS A 299 2.90 -22.65 -5.61
CA LYS A 299 2.96 -23.35 -6.90
C LYS A 299 1.60 -23.47 -7.61
N ASN A 300 0.73 -22.48 -7.45
CA ASN A 300 -0.59 -22.48 -8.05
C ASN A 300 -0.60 -21.85 -9.45
N ASN A 301 0.24 -22.39 -10.34
CA ASN A 301 0.46 -21.82 -11.68
C ASN A 301 -0.82 -21.77 -12.54
N ASN A 302 -1.83 -22.60 -12.23
CA ASN A 302 -3.13 -22.57 -12.89
C ASN A 302 -3.92 -21.26 -12.64
N GLN A 303 -3.62 -20.54 -11.55
CA GLN A 303 -4.23 -19.24 -11.25
C GLN A 303 -3.49 -18.07 -11.93
N ILE A 304 -2.20 -18.25 -12.24
CA ILE A 304 -1.38 -17.27 -12.95
C ILE A 304 -1.69 -17.34 -14.45
N SER A 305 -2.91 -16.91 -14.80
CA SER A 305 -3.40 -16.89 -16.17
C SER A 305 -3.01 -15.60 -16.90
N PHE A 306 -3.08 -15.62 -18.24
CA PHE A 306 -2.95 -14.41 -19.04
C PHE A 306 -3.91 -13.31 -18.58
N LEU A 307 -5.17 -13.65 -18.29
CA LEU A 307 -6.17 -12.70 -17.79
C LEU A 307 -5.71 -12.03 -16.49
N HIS A 308 -5.16 -12.81 -15.56
CA HIS A 308 -4.66 -12.32 -14.28
C HIS A 308 -3.50 -11.33 -14.46
N LEU A 309 -2.46 -11.74 -15.20
CA LEU A 309 -1.28 -10.90 -15.44
C LEU A 309 -1.63 -9.65 -16.26
N TYR A 310 -2.48 -9.79 -17.28
CA TYR A 310 -2.97 -8.67 -18.08
C TYR A 310 -3.72 -7.66 -17.21
N HIS A 311 -4.67 -8.13 -16.39
CA HIS A 311 -5.46 -7.26 -15.52
C HIS A 311 -4.58 -6.52 -14.50
N HIS A 312 -3.79 -7.23 -13.69
CA HIS A 312 -2.97 -6.58 -12.66
C HIS A 312 -1.95 -5.60 -13.25
N SER A 313 -1.36 -5.91 -14.41
CA SER A 313 -0.40 -5.00 -15.06
C SER A 313 -1.10 -3.76 -15.64
N SER A 314 -2.19 -3.96 -16.38
CA SER A 314 -2.87 -2.85 -17.09
C SER A 314 -3.71 -1.96 -16.17
N ILE A 315 -4.32 -2.50 -15.11
CA ILE A 315 -5.17 -1.72 -14.20
C ILE A 315 -4.38 -0.64 -13.47
N LEU A 316 -3.11 -0.90 -13.11
CA LEU A 316 -2.25 0.10 -12.49
C LEU A 316 -2.01 1.30 -13.43
N VAL A 317 -1.70 1.03 -14.71
CA VAL A 317 -1.50 2.09 -15.73
C VAL A 317 -2.79 2.86 -15.99
N MET A 318 -3.93 2.17 -16.09
CA MET A 318 -5.22 2.82 -16.32
C MET A 318 -5.58 3.79 -15.19
N TRP A 319 -5.35 3.40 -13.93
CA TRP A 319 -5.61 4.26 -12.79
C TRP A 319 -4.58 5.38 -12.63
N TRP A 320 -3.31 5.13 -12.96
CA TRP A 320 -2.33 6.21 -13.09
C TRP A 320 -2.80 7.26 -14.10
N PHE A 321 -3.30 6.84 -15.27
CA PHE A 321 -3.80 7.75 -16.30
C PHE A 321 -5.02 8.56 -15.84
N ILE A 322 -5.95 7.94 -15.11
CA ILE A 322 -7.09 8.64 -14.48
C ILE A 322 -6.58 9.68 -13.48
N MET A 323 -5.65 9.31 -12.61
CA MET A 323 -5.09 10.20 -11.60
C MET A 323 -4.30 11.36 -12.22
N PHE A 324 -3.63 11.10 -13.33
CA PHE A 324 -2.91 12.09 -14.10
C PHE A 324 -3.87 13.08 -14.76
N ALA A 325 -4.86 12.59 -15.50
CA ALA A 325 -5.69 13.40 -16.39
C ALA A 325 -6.93 14.04 -15.72
N GLY A 326 -7.52 13.40 -14.72
CA GLY A 326 -8.78 13.84 -14.12
C GLY A 326 -9.17 13.06 -12.86
N PRO A 327 -8.47 13.27 -11.72
CA PRO A 327 -8.71 12.56 -10.47
C PRO A 327 -10.01 13.02 -9.79
N GLY A 328 -11.15 12.45 -10.18
CA GLY A 328 -12.47 12.79 -9.65
C GLY A 328 -13.58 12.47 -10.64
N GLY A 329 -14.74 13.12 -10.47
CA GLY A 329 -15.86 12.97 -11.38
C GLY A 329 -16.27 11.50 -11.58
N ASP A 330 -16.65 11.14 -12.81
CA ASP A 330 -17.17 9.80 -13.16
C ASP A 330 -16.28 8.61 -12.75
N ALA A 331 -14.99 8.81 -12.47
CA ALA A 331 -14.10 7.76 -11.97
C ALA A 331 -14.52 7.17 -10.61
N TRP A 332 -15.28 7.91 -9.79
CA TRP A 332 -15.72 7.49 -8.46
C TRP A 332 -16.46 6.14 -8.49
N LEU A 333 -17.35 5.95 -9.47
CA LEU A 333 -18.20 4.78 -9.57
C LEU A 333 -17.37 3.53 -9.87
N GLY A 334 -16.37 3.66 -10.74
CA GLY A 334 -15.42 2.60 -11.07
C GLY A 334 -14.66 2.10 -9.84
N ALA A 335 -14.13 3.03 -9.04
CA ALA A 335 -13.43 2.70 -7.80
C ALA A 335 -14.38 2.07 -6.77
N ALA A 336 -15.52 2.69 -6.50
CA ALA A 336 -16.47 2.24 -5.48
C ALA A 336 -17.01 0.83 -5.78
N VAL A 337 -17.44 0.56 -7.02
CA VAL A 337 -17.94 -0.76 -7.42
C VAL A 337 -16.81 -1.80 -7.40
N ASN A 338 -15.60 -1.47 -7.88
CA ASN A 338 -14.47 -2.39 -7.80
C ASN A 338 -14.13 -2.74 -6.35
N SER A 339 -14.07 -1.75 -5.46
CA SER A 339 -13.83 -1.94 -4.04
C SER A 339 -14.89 -2.86 -3.42
N PHE A 340 -16.18 -2.69 -3.74
CA PHE A 340 -17.24 -3.59 -3.28
C PHE A 340 -17.02 -5.03 -3.76
N ILE A 341 -16.69 -5.22 -5.04
CA ILE A 341 -16.39 -6.56 -5.58
C ILE A 341 -15.15 -7.16 -4.89
N HIS A 342 -14.13 -6.37 -4.59
CA HIS A 342 -12.92 -6.81 -3.90
C HIS A 342 -13.19 -7.23 -2.45
N VAL A 343 -14.09 -6.54 -1.72
CA VAL A 343 -14.56 -6.99 -0.41
C VAL A 343 -15.14 -8.41 -0.50
N VAL A 344 -16.01 -8.66 -1.48
CA VAL A 344 -16.63 -9.99 -1.65
C VAL A 344 -15.61 -11.04 -2.10
N MET A 345 -14.70 -10.69 -3.00
CA MET A 345 -13.68 -11.59 -3.54
C MET A 345 -12.66 -12.00 -2.46
N TYR A 346 -12.06 -11.03 -1.76
CA TYR A 346 -11.10 -11.31 -0.69
C TYR A 346 -11.77 -11.93 0.54
N GLY A 347 -13.01 -11.56 0.84
CA GLY A 347 -13.84 -12.27 1.83
C GLY A 347 -14.03 -13.75 1.50
N TYR A 348 -14.30 -14.07 0.22
CA TYR A 348 -14.36 -15.45 -0.25
C TYR A 348 -13.01 -16.19 -0.12
N TYR A 349 -11.89 -15.53 -0.45
CA TYR A 349 -10.55 -16.14 -0.30
C TYR A 349 -10.18 -16.37 1.16
N PHE A 350 -10.53 -15.45 2.05
CA PHE A 350 -10.37 -15.61 3.49
C PHE A 350 -11.14 -16.84 4.01
N LEU A 351 -12.44 -16.93 3.73
CA LEU A 351 -13.28 -18.05 4.16
C LEU A 351 -12.82 -19.39 3.54
N SER A 352 -12.38 -19.36 2.28
CA SER A 352 -11.82 -20.55 1.61
C SER A 352 -10.51 -21.00 2.26
N ALA A 353 -9.65 -20.06 2.69
CA ALA A 353 -8.40 -20.37 3.37
C ALA A 353 -8.60 -20.91 4.80
N LEU A 354 -9.71 -20.55 5.46
CA LEU A 354 -10.12 -21.14 6.74
C LEU A 354 -10.70 -22.56 6.62
N GLY A 355 -10.97 -23.03 5.39
CA GLY A 355 -11.42 -24.40 5.13
C GLY A 355 -12.93 -24.58 5.04
N PHE A 356 -13.70 -23.49 4.98
CA PHE A 356 -15.16 -23.54 4.78
C PHE A 356 -15.48 -23.98 3.34
N LYS A 357 -15.60 -25.29 3.10
CA LYS A 357 -15.88 -25.84 1.76
C LYS A 357 -17.25 -25.42 1.20
N GLN A 358 -18.18 -25.04 2.07
CA GLN A 358 -19.53 -24.60 1.71
C GLN A 358 -19.53 -23.29 0.90
N VAL A 359 -18.51 -22.44 0.98
CA VAL A 359 -18.48 -21.18 0.21
C VAL A 359 -18.20 -21.37 -1.29
N THR A 360 -17.86 -22.59 -1.71
CA THR A 360 -17.51 -22.89 -3.12
C THR A 360 -18.62 -22.58 -4.12
N PHE A 361 -19.90 -22.60 -3.72
CA PHE A 361 -21.01 -22.21 -4.61
C PHE A 361 -21.02 -20.72 -4.96
N ILE A 362 -20.40 -19.87 -4.11
CA ILE A 362 -20.37 -18.40 -4.26
C ILE A 362 -19.45 -18.00 -5.42
N LYS A 363 -18.44 -18.83 -5.72
CA LYS A 363 -17.45 -18.57 -6.78
C LYS A 363 -18.08 -18.14 -8.11
N LYS A 364 -19.15 -18.82 -8.55
CA LYS A 364 -19.83 -18.48 -9.82
C LYS A 364 -20.51 -17.11 -9.77
N TYR A 365 -21.04 -16.72 -8.61
CA TYR A 365 -21.70 -15.43 -8.41
C TYR A 365 -20.69 -14.30 -8.36
N ILE A 366 -19.48 -14.53 -7.81
CA ILE A 366 -18.40 -13.53 -7.84
C ILE A 366 -18.01 -13.21 -9.28
N THR A 367 -17.80 -14.22 -10.12
CA THR A 367 -17.49 -14.00 -11.54
C THR A 367 -18.63 -13.27 -12.26
N LEU A 368 -19.89 -13.59 -11.94
CA LEU A 368 -21.03 -12.88 -12.50
C LEU A 368 -21.06 -11.42 -12.06
N MET A 369 -20.82 -11.13 -10.78
CA MET A 369 -20.75 -9.78 -10.25
C MET A 369 -19.62 -8.95 -10.88
N GLN A 370 -18.45 -9.55 -11.10
CA GLN A 370 -17.33 -8.92 -11.82
C GLN A 370 -17.74 -8.55 -13.26
N MET A 371 -18.40 -9.46 -13.98
CA MET A 371 -18.89 -9.17 -15.33
C MET A 371 -19.97 -8.09 -15.33
N THR A 372 -20.90 -8.12 -14.37
CA THR A 372 -21.93 -7.08 -14.19
C THR A 372 -21.30 -5.72 -13.92
N GLN A 373 -20.26 -5.65 -13.08
CA GLN A 373 -19.49 -4.42 -12.88
C GLN A 373 -18.96 -3.88 -14.22
N PHE A 374 -18.33 -4.71 -15.05
CA PHE A 374 -17.80 -4.24 -16.33
C PHE A 374 -18.90 -3.74 -17.28
N CYS A 375 -20.09 -4.35 -17.26
CA CYS A 375 -21.23 -3.85 -18.04
C CYS A 375 -21.71 -2.47 -17.56
N ILE A 376 -21.81 -2.26 -16.24
CA ILE A 376 -22.20 -0.97 -15.65
C ILE A 376 -21.19 0.11 -16.05
N LEU A 377 -19.90 -0.18 -15.88
CA LEU A 377 -18.82 0.74 -16.21
C LEU A 377 -18.70 0.98 -17.72
N LEU A 378 -18.95 -0.03 -18.55
CA LEU A 378 -19.03 0.16 -20.00
C LEU A 378 -20.15 1.12 -20.37
N THR A 379 -21.31 0.99 -19.72
CA THR A 379 -22.47 1.87 -19.96
C THR A 379 -22.14 3.30 -19.57
N GLN A 380 -21.56 3.51 -18.39
CA GLN A 380 -21.10 4.83 -17.94
C GLN A 380 -20.09 5.43 -18.92
N GLY A 381 -19.10 4.66 -19.35
CA GLY A 381 -18.09 5.11 -20.32
C GLY A 381 -18.70 5.50 -21.67
N LEU A 382 -19.70 4.77 -22.16
CA LEU A 382 -20.41 5.10 -23.40
C LEU A 382 -21.24 6.39 -23.25
N VAL A 383 -21.93 6.57 -22.12
CA VAL A 383 -22.69 7.80 -21.81
C VAL A 383 -21.75 9.00 -21.74
N ALA A 384 -20.63 8.90 -21.02
CA ALA A 384 -19.63 9.95 -20.93
C ALA A 384 -18.92 10.24 -22.28
N SER A 385 -18.86 9.26 -23.17
CA SER A 385 -18.21 9.39 -24.49
C SER A 385 -19.09 10.07 -25.54
N PHE A 386 -20.41 9.86 -25.48
CA PHE A 386 -21.32 10.19 -26.59
C PHE A 386 -22.56 11.00 -26.20
N VAL A 387 -22.89 11.08 -24.91
CA VAL A 387 -24.15 11.68 -24.45
C VAL A 387 -23.90 12.87 -23.52
N VAL A 388 -23.08 12.70 -22.48
CA VAL A 388 -22.86 13.70 -21.44
C VAL A 388 -21.39 14.12 -21.40
N ASP A 389 -21.11 15.38 -21.70
CA ASP A 389 -19.76 15.94 -21.75
C ASP A 389 -19.37 16.58 -20.41
N ALA A 390 -19.25 15.76 -19.36
CA ALA A 390 -18.86 16.21 -18.02
C ALA A 390 -17.46 15.76 -17.60
N TYR A 391 -16.92 14.72 -18.24
CA TYR A 391 -15.66 14.08 -17.88
C TYR A 391 -14.71 14.05 -19.09
N PRO A 392 -13.37 14.09 -18.91
CA PRO A 392 -12.45 14.13 -20.04
C PRO A 392 -12.67 12.97 -21.02
N ARG A 393 -13.00 13.28 -22.28
CA ARG A 393 -13.38 12.27 -23.28
C ARG A 393 -12.32 11.21 -23.52
N ILE A 394 -11.03 11.58 -23.42
CA ILE A 394 -9.93 10.62 -23.53
C ILE A 394 -10.00 9.55 -22.43
N LEU A 395 -10.38 9.91 -21.21
CA LEU A 395 -10.58 8.98 -20.11
C LEU A 395 -11.83 8.11 -20.35
N ALA A 396 -12.93 8.71 -20.82
CA ALA A 396 -14.13 7.96 -21.17
C ALA A 396 -13.88 6.90 -22.27
N TYR A 397 -13.19 7.27 -23.36
CA TYR A 397 -12.81 6.32 -24.42
C TYR A 397 -11.87 5.23 -23.90
N SER A 398 -10.89 5.58 -23.07
CA SER A 398 -9.98 4.61 -22.47
C SER A 398 -10.72 3.60 -21.57
N MET A 399 -11.73 4.06 -20.83
CA MET A 399 -12.60 3.24 -20.00
C MET A 399 -13.43 2.29 -20.86
N VAL A 400 -14.06 2.77 -21.93
CA VAL A 400 -14.82 1.92 -22.87
C VAL A 400 -13.92 0.83 -23.44
N GLY A 401 -12.74 1.19 -23.97
CA GLY A 401 -11.78 0.25 -24.51
C GLY A 401 -11.38 -0.81 -23.47
N TYR A 402 -11.05 -0.39 -22.26
CA TYR A 402 -10.65 -1.29 -21.19
C TYR A 402 -11.79 -2.25 -20.78
N MET A 403 -13.02 -1.75 -20.60
CA MET A 403 -14.17 -2.59 -20.22
C MET A 403 -14.52 -3.63 -21.29
N VAL A 404 -14.39 -3.28 -22.58
CA VAL A 404 -14.55 -4.26 -23.67
C VAL A 404 -13.51 -5.37 -23.57
N THR A 405 -12.23 -5.04 -23.36
CA THR A 405 -11.18 -6.07 -23.20
C THR A 405 -11.45 -6.96 -21.98
N MET A 406 -11.85 -6.38 -20.84
CA MET A 406 -12.20 -7.12 -19.64
C MET A 406 -13.38 -8.06 -19.86
N LEU A 407 -14.46 -7.60 -20.50
CA LEU A 407 -15.63 -8.42 -20.82
C LEU A 407 -15.28 -9.61 -21.73
N VAL A 408 -14.43 -9.40 -22.74
CA VAL A 408 -13.99 -10.48 -23.63
C VAL A 408 -13.19 -11.53 -22.86
N LEU A 409 -12.22 -11.11 -22.05
CA LEU A 409 -11.36 -12.03 -21.31
C LEU A 409 -12.12 -12.77 -20.20
N PHE A 410 -12.95 -12.07 -19.42
CA PHE A 410 -13.81 -12.69 -18.41
C PHE A 410 -14.89 -13.58 -19.03
N GLY A 411 -15.46 -13.18 -20.17
CA GLY A 411 -16.40 -14.02 -20.92
C GLY A 411 -15.76 -15.34 -21.39
N ASN A 412 -14.52 -15.29 -21.88
CA ASN A 412 -13.76 -16.49 -22.24
C ASN A 412 -13.47 -17.36 -21.01
N PHE A 413 -13.02 -16.74 -19.91
CA PHE A 413 -12.79 -17.43 -18.64
C PHE A 413 -14.06 -18.11 -18.12
N TYR A 414 -15.19 -17.41 -18.09
CA TYR A 414 -16.47 -17.93 -17.63
C TYR A 414 -16.94 -19.10 -18.48
N ARG A 415 -16.85 -19.01 -19.82
CA ARG A 415 -17.18 -20.12 -20.72
C ARG A 415 -16.32 -21.36 -20.45
N LYS A 416 -15.01 -21.18 -20.28
CA LYS A 416 -14.08 -22.27 -19.96
C LYS A 416 -14.35 -22.90 -18.60
N ASP A 417 -14.58 -22.11 -17.55
CA ASP A 417 -14.89 -22.60 -16.20
C ASP A 417 -16.21 -23.40 -16.19
N ARG A 418 -17.25 -22.89 -16.87
CA ARG A 418 -18.55 -23.58 -17.00
C ARG A 418 -18.45 -24.91 -17.76
N LYS A 419 -17.63 -24.98 -18.82
CA LYS A 419 -17.39 -26.25 -19.54
C LYS A 419 -16.73 -27.27 -18.62
N ARG A 420 -15.76 -26.84 -17.80
CA ARG A 420 -15.04 -27.70 -16.85
C ARG A 420 -15.96 -28.19 -15.71
N ASP A 421 -16.84 -27.33 -15.20
CA ASP A 421 -17.82 -27.71 -14.17
C ASP A 421 -18.82 -28.76 -14.69
N LYS A 422 -19.29 -28.62 -15.94
CA LYS A 422 -20.16 -29.62 -16.57
C LYS A 422 -19.48 -30.98 -16.68
N LEU A 423 -18.21 -31.02 -17.11
CA LEU A 423 -17.45 -32.27 -17.24
C LEU A 423 -17.27 -32.97 -15.88
N ARG A 424 -16.91 -32.22 -14.83
CA ARG A 424 -16.80 -32.74 -13.46
C ARG A 424 -18.13 -33.29 -12.91
N GLY A 425 -19.24 -32.64 -13.26
CA GLY A 425 -20.58 -33.11 -12.89
C GLY A 425 -20.97 -34.40 -13.58
N VAL A 426 -20.48 -34.64 -14.81
CA VAL A 426 -20.70 -35.90 -15.54
C VAL A 426 -19.85 -37.03 -14.96
N GLU A 427 -18.57 -36.78 -14.64
CA GLU A 427 -17.69 -37.77 -14.00
C GLU A 427 -18.24 -38.24 -12.64
N LYS A 428 -18.74 -37.30 -11.82
CA LYS A 428 -19.37 -37.63 -10.53
C LYS A 428 -20.69 -38.42 -10.62
N LYS A 429 -21.31 -38.48 -11.80
CA LYS A 429 -22.50 -39.32 -12.04
C LYS A 429 -22.15 -40.70 -12.60
N LYS A 430 -20.90 -40.90 -13.05
CA LYS A 430 -20.39 -42.16 -13.58
C LYS A 430 -19.70 -43.03 -12.52
N ASN A 431 -19.18 -42.40 -11.48
CA ASN A 431 -18.70 -43.04 -10.25
C ASN A 431 -19.80 -43.01 -9.19
#